data_AF-A0A4Y7TZ44-F1
#
_entry.id   AF-A0A4Y7TZ44-F1
#
_cell.length_a   1.000
_cell.length_b   1.000
_cell.length_c   1.000
_cell.angle_alpha   90.00
_cell.angle_beta   90.00
_cell.angle_gamma   90.00
#
_symmetry.space_group_name_H-M   'P 1'
#
loop_
_entity.id
_entity.type
_entity.pdbx_description
1 polymer ?
#
loop_
_entity_poly.entity_id
_entity_poly.type
_entity_poly.pdbx_seq_one_letter_code
_entity_poly.pdbx_strand_id
1 'polypeptide(L)'
;MAPNLFCFSAEVILYILSFLDLPDLEALAKASPQLAALTSDPILHRYRLRVVSPSRVKHCLFGTGPHGSALRPTVGDLVQRGVIRGLGIERRWRMGTYFYTLNSIVQYENSMALSRRHAGHVLTVQLRRRLTEASSPTSGGPLNPLLSAHVLPHVECSNTSLARSLMPTVHKLKWSIQRDNLAKLVKARFYNKAGLFGSWVEKDGRGVVKEDEKVRLAICPGIRKRVGFFEALETRHRTAWEKDGGSYVPLIS
;
A
#
# COMPACT_ATOMS: atom_id res chain seq x y z
N MET A 1 13.60 -46.69 61.18
CA MET A 1 14.05 -45.30 61.41
C MET A 1 14.18 -44.63 60.06
N ALA A 2 13.27 -43.71 59.72
CA ALA A 2 13.39 -42.94 58.49
C ALA A 2 14.56 -41.95 58.64
N PRO A 3 15.43 -41.78 57.63
CA PRO A 3 16.49 -40.78 57.67
C PRO A 3 15.86 -39.38 57.73
N ASN A 4 16.20 -38.61 58.76
CA ASN A 4 15.75 -37.23 58.88
C ASN A 4 16.40 -36.37 57.78
N LEU A 5 15.59 -35.79 56.89
CA LEU A 5 16.04 -34.89 55.83
C LEU A 5 16.80 -33.65 56.36
N PHE A 6 16.66 -33.36 57.65
CA PHE A 6 17.38 -32.29 58.36
C PHE A 6 18.85 -32.60 58.66
N CYS A 7 19.35 -33.79 58.28
CA CYS A 7 20.78 -34.10 58.33
C CYS A 7 21.59 -33.34 57.25
N PHE A 8 20.91 -32.87 56.20
CA PHE A 8 21.54 -32.10 55.14
C PHE A 8 21.65 -30.61 55.51
N SER A 9 22.68 -29.94 54.99
CA SER A 9 22.81 -28.48 55.06
C SER A 9 21.60 -27.79 54.41
N ALA A 10 21.19 -26.64 54.95
CA ALA A 10 20.06 -25.86 54.46
C ALA A 10 20.18 -25.51 52.97
N GLU A 11 21.41 -25.30 52.48
CA GLU A 11 21.69 -25.03 51.06
C GLU A 11 21.32 -26.22 50.16
N VAL A 12 21.61 -27.45 50.61
CA VAL A 12 21.31 -28.68 49.86
C VAL A 12 19.81 -28.90 49.82
N ILE A 13 19.12 -28.64 50.94
CA ILE A 13 17.66 -28.74 51.02
C ILE A 13 17.01 -27.74 50.05
N LEU A 14 17.44 -26.47 50.07
CA LEU A 14 16.97 -25.45 49.13
C LEU A 14 17.25 -25.81 47.67
N TYR A 15 18.43 -26.36 47.39
CA TYR A 15 18.80 -26.82 46.06
C TYR A 15 17.87 -27.94 45.58
N ILE A 16 17.59 -28.95 46.41
CA ILE A 16 16.66 -30.04 46.08
C ILE A 16 15.24 -29.50 45.82
N LEU A 17 14.74 -28.61 46.69
CA LEU A 17 13.42 -27.99 46.53
C LEU A 17 13.30 -27.13 45.28
N SER A 18 14.42 -26.63 44.74
CA SER A 18 14.42 -25.83 43.51
C SER A 18 14.12 -26.64 42.23
N PHE A 19 14.26 -27.98 42.27
CA PHE A 19 13.96 -28.87 41.15
C PHE A 19 12.61 -29.61 41.28
N LEU A 20 11.96 -29.54 42.43
CA LEU A 20 10.69 -30.23 42.71
C LEU A 20 9.48 -29.44 42.16
N ASP A 21 8.54 -30.15 41.54
CA ASP A 21 7.34 -29.56 40.95
C ASP A 21 6.31 -29.08 42.00
N LEU A 22 5.34 -28.26 41.58
CA LEU A 22 4.28 -27.71 42.48
C LEU A 22 3.54 -28.78 43.29
N PRO A 23 2.99 -29.85 42.66
CA PRO A 23 2.29 -30.90 43.40
C PRO A 23 3.22 -31.64 44.38
N ASP A 24 4.49 -31.82 44.04
CA ASP A 24 5.44 -32.53 44.90
C ASP A 24 5.81 -31.71 46.13
N LEU A 25 5.99 -30.39 45.98
CA LEU A 25 6.20 -29.49 47.11
C LEU A 25 4.97 -29.41 48.02
N GLU A 26 3.76 -29.49 47.47
CA GLU A 26 2.52 -29.52 48.26
C GLU A 26 2.40 -30.83 49.05
N ALA A 27 2.74 -31.96 48.42
CA ALA A 27 2.81 -33.25 49.11
C ALA A 27 3.87 -33.25 50.22
N LEU A 28 5.02 -32.61 49.97
CA LEU A 28 6.12 -32.51 50.92
C LEU A 28 5.80 -31.56 52.10
N ALA A 29 5.07 -30.48 51.83
CA ALA A 29 4.53 -29.59 52.87
C ALA A 29 3.52 -30.29 53.79
N LYS A 30 2.68 -31.17 53.22
CA LYS A 30 1.73 -32.00 53.98
C LYS A 30 2.44 -33.09 54.78
N ALA A 31 3.49 -33.69 54.22
CA ALA A 31 4.27 -34.74 54.88
C ALA A 31 5.21 -34.21 55.98
N SER A 32 5.75 -33.00 55.82
CA SER A 32 6.66 -32.36 56.77
C SER A 32 6.26 -30.89 56.99
N PRO A 33 5.56 -30.57 58.09
CA PRO A 33 5.09 -29.20 58.34
C PRO A 33 6.24 -28.19 58.55
N GLN A 34 7.42 -28.68 58.95
CA GLN A 34 8.63 -27.85 59.10
C GLN A 34 9.14 -27.31 57.76
N LEU A 35 8.87 -28.02 56.66
CA LEU A 35 9.24 -27.59 55.31
C LEU A 35 8.14 -26.75 54.64
N ALA A 36 6.94 -26.67 55.22
CA ALA A 36 5.81 -25.93 54.64
C ALA A 36 6.09 -24.43 54.46
N ALA A 37 6.80 -23.81 55.41
CA ALA A 37 7.22 -22.41 55.29
C ALA A 37 8.17 -22.22 54.10
N LEU A 38 9.11 -23.16 53.92
CA LEU A 38 10.11 -23.12 52.86
C LEU A 38 9.52 -23.44 51.48
N THR A 39 8.57 -24.39 51.39
CA THR A 39 7.87 -24.71 50.15
C THR A 39 6.93 -23.60 49.70
N SER A 40 6.47 -22.73 50.62
CA SER A 40 5.65 -21.56 50.31
C SER A 40 6.44 -20.28 49.97
N ASP A 41 7.78 -20.34 49.97
CA ASP A 41 8.62 -19.16 49.72
C ASP A 41 8.45 -18.64 48.27
N PRO A 42 8.00 -17.38 48.08
CA PRO A 42 7.83 -16.79 46.76
C PRO A 42 9.15 -16.68 45.96
N ILE A 43 10.30 -16.55 46.64
CA ILE A 43 11.61 -16.43 45.99
C ILE A 43 12.01 -17.78 45.40
N LEU A 44 11.90 -18.86 46.18
CA LEU A 44 12.11 -20.23 45.73
C LEU A 44 11.19 -20.58 44.55
N HIS A 45 9.91 -20.19 44.62
CA HIS A 45 8.96 -20.36 43.52
C HIS A 45 9.38 -19.62 42.25
N ARG A 46 9.85 -18.38 42.36
CA ARG A 46 10.32 -17.58 41.21
C ARG A 46 11.57 -18.18 40.58
N TYR A 47 12.51 -18.67 41.40
CA TYR A 47 13.72 -19.33 40.93
C TYR A 47 13.37 -20.64 40.21
N ARG A 48 12.52 -21.47 40.82
CA ARG A 48 12.04 -22.71 40.18
C ARG A 48 11.34 -22.47 38.86
N LEU A 49 10.45 -21.47 38.76
CA LEU A 49 9.77 -21.14 37.50
C LEU A 49 10.78 -20.86 36.37
N ARG A 50 11.95 -20.29 36.70
CA ARG A 50 13.04 -20.07 35.74
C ARG A 50 13.84 -21.34 35.41
N VAL A 51 13.96 -22.28 36.34
CA VAL A 51 14.75 -23.51 36.17
C VAL A 51 13.93 -24.63 35.51
N VAL A 52 12.74 -24.92 36.04
CA VAL A 52 11.88 -26.05 35.59
C VAL A 52 11.11 -25.69 34.33
N SER A 53 10.69 -24.43 34.18
CA SER A 53 9.94 -23.98 33.00
C SER A 53 10.42 -22.63 32.47
N PRO A 54 11.69 -22.53 32.03
CA PRO A 54 12.25 -21.29 31.49
C PRO A 54 11.43 -20.76 30.30
N SER A 55 10.82 -21.67 29.53
CA SER A 55 9.92 -21.36 28.43
C SER A 55 8.68 -20.59 28.89
N ARG A 56 8.11 -20.83 30.07
CA ARG A 56 6.93 -20.10 30.58
C ARG A 56 7.25 -18.71 31.13
N VAL A 57 8.45 -18.50 31.66
CA VAL A 57 8.90 -17.20 32.18
C VAL A 57 9.43 -16.29 31.06
N LYS A 58 10.06 -16.86 30.03
CA LYS A 58 10.51 -16.14 28.83
C LYS A 58 9.55 -16.26 27.66
N HIS A 59 8.37 -16.88 27.83
CA HIS A 59 7.35 -16.84 26.80
C HIS A 59 6.82 -15.41 26.73
N CYS A 60 7.42 -14.64 25.84
CA CYS A 60 6.91 -13.38 25.33
C CYS A 60 5.63 -13.62 24.52
N LEU A 61 4.65 -14.38 25.03
CA LEU A 61 3.31 -14.46 24.43
C LEU A 61 2.64 -13.09 24.36
N PHE A 62 3.15 -12.11 25.08
CA PHE A 62 2.72 -10.71 24.98
C PHE A 62 3.88 -9.77 24.64
N GLY A 63 5.04 -10.31 24.27
CA GLY A 63 6.18 -9.49 23.86
C GLY A 63 6.07 -9.08 22.41
N THR A 64 6.72 -7.97 22.10
CA THR A 64 6.88 -7.46 20.75
C THR A 64 8.13 -8.07 20.13
N GLY A 65 8.00 -8.59 18.91
CA GLY A 65 9.13 -9.00 18.10
C GLY A 65 10.04 -7.82 17.73
N PRO A 66 11.18 -8.06 17.07
CA PRO A 66 12.14 -7.03 16.69
C PRO A 66 11.55 -5.95 15.77
N HIS A 67 10.43 -6.23 15.09
CA HIS A 67 9.70 -5.30 14.23
C HIS A 67 8.49 -4.64 14.94
N GLY A 68 8.37 -4.79 16.27
CA GLY A 68 7.26 -4.23 17.04
C GLY A 68 5.93 -5.00 16.93
N SER A 69 5.88 -6.09 16.13
CA SER A 69 4.68 -6.93 16.03
C SER A 69 4.53 -7.81 17.27
N ALA A 70 3.31 -7.93 17.79
CA ALA A 70 3.04 -8.84 18.90
C ALA A 70 3.31 -10.29 18.48
N LEU A 71 4.09 -11.02 19.29
CA LEU A 71 4.39 -12.44 19.04
C LEU A 71 3.13 -13.31 19.14
N ARG A 72 2.11 -12.86 19.88
CA ARG A 72 0.75 -13.41 19.85
C ARG A 72 -0.14 -12.56 18.94
N PRO A 73 -0.80 -13.16 17.95
CA PRO A 73 -1.76 -12.43 17.13
C PRO A 73 -2.93 -11.96 17.98
N THR A 74 -3.30 -10.69 17.82
CA THR A 74 -4.51 -10.13 18.43
C THR A 74 -5.76 -10.69 17.75
N VAL A 75 -6.92 -10.55 18.38
CA VAL A 75 -8.20 -10.94 17.74
C VAL A 75 -8.40 -10.19 16.43
N GLY A 76 -7.99 -8.92 16.35
CA GLY A 76 -7.99 -8.14 15.10
C GLY A 76 -7.12 -8.78 14.02
N ASP A 77 -5.90 -9.20 14.36
CA ASP A 77 -5.02 -9.89 13.41
C ASP A 77 -5.62 -11.22 12.93
N LEU A 78 -6.29 -11.95 13.82
CA LEU A 78 -6.97 -13.20 13.47
C LEU A 78 -8.17 -12.97 12.54
N VAL A 79 -8.88 -11.84 12.70
CA VAL A 79 -9.96 -11.44 11.79
C VAL A 79 -9.39 -11.03 10.43
N GLN A 80 -8.33 -10.20 10.40
CA GLN A 80 -7.69 -9.75 9.15
C GLN A 80 -7.11 -10.90 8.34
N ARG A 81 -6.50 -11.89 9.03
CA ARG A 81 -6.00 -13.12 8.39
C ARG A 81 -7.12 -14.09 7.99
N GLY A 82 -8.36 -13.81 8.37
CA GLY A 82 -9.50 -14.68 8.13
C GLY A 82 -9.42 -16.01 8.87
N VAL A 83 -8.78 -16.06 10.04
CA VAL A 83 -8.82 -17.21 10.95
C VAL A 83 -10.14 -17.20 11.71
N ILE A 84 -10.49 -16.05 12.28
CA ILE A 84 -11.80 -15.82 12.88
C ILE A 84 -12.69 -15.16 11.83
N ARG A 85 -13.84 -15.78 11.55
CA ARG A 85 -14.82 -15.29 10.57
C ARG A 85 -16.20 -15.25 11.19
N GLY A 86 -17.02 -14.32 10.76
CA GLY A 86 -18.39 -14.18 11.24
C GLY A 86 -19.08 -12.95 10.68
N LEU A 87 -20.41 -12.95 10.75
CA LEU A 87 -21.21 -11.81 10.32
C LEU A 87 -21.06 -10.65 11.31
N GLY A 88 -20.53 -9.52 10.85
CA GLY A 88 -20.32 -8.33 11.69
C GLY A 88 -19.26 -8.55 12.79
N ILE A 89 -18.22 -9.34 12.50
CA ILE A 89 -17.22 -9.78 13.49
C ILE A 89 -16.53 -8.61 14.23
N GLU A 90 -16.25 -7.50 13.54
CA GLU A 90 -15.63 -6.31 14.15
C GLU A 90 -16.53 -5.68 15.22
N ARG A 91 -17.83 -5.55 14.93
CA ARG A 91 -18.82 -5.03 15.89
C ARG A 91 -18.94 -5.97 17.09
N ARG A 92 -19.01 -7.28 16.83
CA ARG A 92 -19.12 -8.30 17.89
C ARG A 92 -17.89 -8.32 18.80
N TRP A 93 -16.71 -8.12 18.23
CA TRP A 93 -15.45 -8.00 18.97
C TRP A 93 -15.46 -6.76 19.86
N ARG A 94 -15.81 -5.59 19.33
CA ARG A 94 -15.91 -4.35 20.13
C ARG A 94 -16.90 -4.47 21.30
N MET A 95 -17.96 -5.26 21.12
CA MET A 95 -18.97 -5.53 22.15
C MET A 95 -18.60 -6.67 23.11
N GLY A 96 -17.45 -7.34 22.94
CA GLY A 96 -17.03 -8.46 23.78
C GLY A 96 -17.93 -9.70 23.68
N THR A 97 -18.71 -9.83 22.60
CA THR A 97 -19.66 -10.94 22.43
C THR A 97 -18.96 -12.20 21.90
N TYR A 98 -19.42 -13.38 22.32
CA TYR A 98 -18.91 -14.66 21.83
C TYR A 98 -19.09 -14.81 20.31
N PHE A 99 -18.01 -15.18 19.62
CA PHE A 99 -17.97 -15.26 18.15
C PHE A 99 -18.72 -16.47 17.58
N TYR A 100 -18.67 -17.60 18.29
CA TYR A 100 -19.10 -18.92 17.81
C TYR A 100 -20.37 -19.43 18.48
N THR A 101 -21.33 -18.54 18.75
CA THR A 101 -22.68 -19.02 19.10
C THR A 101 -23.32 -19.70 17.89
N LEU A 102 -24.14 -20.74 18.11
CA LEU A 102 -24.77 -21.48 17.02
C LEU A 102 -25.52 -20.57 16.04
N ASN A 103 -26.27 -19.59 16.56
CA ASN A 103 -26.97 -18.59 15.74
C ASN A 103 -26.00 -17.72 14.91
N SER A 104 -24.83 -17.36 15.45
CA SER A 104 -23.80 -16.60 14.73
C SER A 104 -23.25 -17.40 13.55
N ILE A 105 -23.00 -18.70 13.76
CA ILE A 105 -22.49 -19.61 12.73
C ILE A 105 -23.53 -19.76 11.62
N VAL A 106 -24.78 -20.10 11.97
CA VAL A 106 -25.87 -20.28 11.00
C VAL A 106 -26.12 -18.99 10.21
N GLN A 107 -26.15 -17.83 10.87
CA GLN A 107 -26.30 -16.53 10.19
C GLN A 107 -25.15 -16.25 9.22
N TYR A 108 -23.91 -16.54 9.64
CA TYR A 108 -22.74 -16.33 8.80
C TYR A 108 -22.77 -17.26 7.58
N GLU A 109 -23.07 -18.54 7.75
CA GLU A 109 -23.17 -19.51 6.65
C GLU A 109 -24.27 -19.11 5.65
N ASN A 110 -25.45 -18.73 6.15
CA ASN A 110 -26.54 -18.23 5.31
C ASN A 110 -26.13 -16.97 4.56
N SER A 111 -25.44 -16.02 5.21
CA SER A 111 -24.96 -14.81 4.56
C SER A 111 -23.93 -15.11 3.46
N MET A 112 -23.08 -16.12 3.65
CA MET A 112 -22.10 -16.58 2.66
C MET A 112 -22.75 -17.31 1.49
N ALA A 113 -23.76 -18.14 1.75
CA ALA A 113 -24.53 -18.78 0.69
C ALA A 113 -25.26 -17.74 -0.17
N LEU A 114 -25.89 -16.75 0.48
CA LEU A 114 -26.59 -15.66 -0.19
C LEU A 114 -25.63 -14.80 -1.01
N SER A 115 -24.49 -14.37 -0.44
CA SER A 115 -23.51 -13.55 -1.15
C SER A 115 -22.95 -14.26 -2.38
N ARG A 116 -22.65 -15.57 -2.28
CA ARG A 116 -22.23 -16.39 -3.42
C ARG A 116 -23.30 -16.50 -4.49
N ARG A 117 -24.55 -16.76 -4.11
CA ARG A 117 -25.67 -16.84 -5.06
C ARG A 117 -25.89 -15.50 -5.76
N HIS A 118 -25.83 -14.40 -5.01
CA HIS A 118 -25.96 -13.06 -5.57
C HIS A 118 -24.82 -12.73 -6.54
N ALA A 119 -23.56 -12.95 -6.14
CA ALA A 119 -22.40 -12.76 -7.00
C ALA A 119 -22.49 -13.63 -8.27
N GLY A 120 -22.88 -14.90 -8.13
CA GLY A 120 -23.12 -15.79 -9.27
C GLY A 120 -24.23 -15.28 -10.19
N HIS A 121 -25.33 -14.78 -9.63
CA HIS A 121 -26.41 -14.18 -10.41
C HIS A 121 -25.94 -12.93 -11.17
N VAL A 122 -25.25 -12.00 -10.49
CA VAL A 122 -24.69 -10.80 -11.13
C VAL A 122 -23.72 -11.18 -12.25
N LEU A 123 -22.82 -12.14 -12.01
CA LEU A 123 -21.88 -12.61 -13.03
C LEU A 123 -22.60 -13.26 -14.21
N THR A 124 -23.60 -14.11 -13.98
CA THR A 124 -24.37 -14.74 -15.06
C THR A 124 -25.15 -13.71 -15.88
N VAL A 125 -25.77 -12.71 -15.24
CA VAL A 125 -26.45 -11.61 -15.94
C VAL A 125 -25.46 -10.81 -16.79
N GLN A 126 -24.30 -10.45 -16.22
CA GLN A 126 -23.28 -9.68 -16.93
C GLN A 126 -22.67 -10.48 -18.09
N LEU A 127 -22.42 -11.78 -17.92
CA LEU A 127 -21.90 -12.64 -18.97
C LEU A 127 -22.93 -12.86 -20.09
N ARG A 128 -24.20 -13.07 -19.75
CA ARG A 128 -25.28 -13.19 -20.75
C ARG A 128 -25.43 -11.89 -21.54
N ARG A 129 -25.43 -10.74 -20.86
CA ARG A 129 -25.48 -9.43 -21.50
C ARG A 129 -24.32 -9.25 -22.49
N ARG A 130 -23.08 -9.60 -22.09
CA ARG A 130 -21.91 -9.55 -22.97
C ARG A 130 -22.05 -10.49 -24.17
N LEU A 131 -22.59 -11.70 -23.97
CA LEU A 131 -22.79 -12.66 -25.05
C LEU A 131 -23.84 -12.16 -26.06
N THR A 132 -24.96 -11.61 -25.59
CA THR A 132 -26.01 -11.05 -26.45
C THR A 132 -25.52 -9.85 -27.25
N GLU A 133 -24.73 -8.97 -26.61
CA GLU A 133 -24.09 -7.82 -27.28
C GLU A 133 -23.03 -8.29 -28.30
N ALA A 134 -22.35 -9.41 -28.06
CA ALA A 134 -21.36 -9.97 -28.98
C ALA A 134 -21.99 -10.65 -30.22
N SER A 135 -23.19 -11.24 -30.07
CA SER A 135 -23.89 -11.96 -31.15
C SER A 135 -24.64 -11.05 -32.13
N SER A 136 -24.73 -9.74 -31.86
CA SER A 136 -25.38 -8.80 -32.77
C SER A 136 -24.50 -8.58 -34.01
N PRO A 137 -24.99 -8.89 -35.23
CA PRO A 137 -24.21 -8.79 -36.47
C PRO A 137 -23.84 -7.33 -36.85
N THR A 138 -24.46 -6.34 -36.21
CA THR A 138 -24.21 -4.91 -36.45
C THR A 138 -23.11 -4.32 -35.57
N SER A 139 -22.74 -4.98 -34.48
CA SER A 139 -21.68 -4.52 -33.56
C SER A 139 -20.48 -5.45 -33.69
N GLY A 140 -19.44 -5.03 -34.43
CA GLY A 140 -18.24 -5.82 -34.75
C GLY A 140 -17.41 -6.36 -33.57
N GLY A 141 -17.96 -7.34 -32.84
CA GLY A 141 -17.33 -8.05 -31.74
C GLY A 141 -17.57 -7.45 -30.34
N PRO A 142 -17.37 -8.24 -29.27
CA PRO A 142 -17.66 -7.86 -27.87
C PRO A 142 -16.83 -6.69 -27.34
N LEU A 143 -15.78 -6.27 -28.05
CA LEU A 143 -14.87 -5.21 -27.65
C LEU A 143 -15.23 -3.84 -28.22
N ASN A 144 -16.12 -3.78 -29.22
CA ASN A 144 -16.58 -2.53 -29.82
C ASN A 144 -17.32 -1.57 -28.86
N PRO A 145 -18.18 -2.01 -27.93
CA PRO A 145 -18.77 -1.08 -26.96
C PRO A 145 -17.70 -0.49 -26.02
N LEU A 146 -16.66 -1.25 -25.68
CA LEU A 146 -15.55 -0.75 -24.86
C LEU A 146 -14.64 0.21 -25.62
N LEU A 147 -14.47 -0.02 -26.92
CA LEU A 147 -13.72 0.84 -27.83
C LEU A 147 -14.43 2.18 -28.08
N SER A 148 -15.73 2.15 -28.33
CA SER A 148 -16.55 3.38 -28.49
C SER A 148 -16.62 4.19 -27.18
N ALA A 149 -16.64 3.51 -26.03
CA ALA A 149 -16.52 4.13 -24.72
C ALA A 149 -15.09 4.60 -24.37
N HIS A 150 -14.10 4.43 -25.26
CA HIS A 150 -12.69 4.79 -25.05
C HIS A 150 -12.07 4.17 -23.77
N VAL A 151 -12.64 3.06 -23.28
CA VAL A 151 -12.09 2.30 -22.13
C VAL A 151 -10.85 1.53 -22.56
N LEU A 152 -10.83 1.06 -23.81
CA LEU A 152 -9.66 0.44 -24.42
C LEU A 152 -8.88 1.49 -25.22
N PRO A 153 -7.54 1.52 -25.10
CA PRO A 153 -6.74 2.60 -25.65
C PRO A 153 -6.84 2.73 -27.18
N HIS A 154 -7.06 1.64 -27.95
CA HIS A 154 -7.23 1.71 -29.41
C HIS A 154 -7.91 0.48 -30.04
N VAL A 155 -8.33 0.62 -31.31
CA VAL A 155 -8.94 -0.39 -32.21
C VAL A 155 -8.06 -1.64 -32.37
N GLU A 156 -6.75 -1.51 -32.15
CA GLU A 156 -5.80 -2.64 -32.23
C GLU A 156 -5.98 -3.63 -31.07
N CYS A 157 -6.62 -3.24 -29.96
CA CYS A 157 -7.00 -4.15 -28.87
C CYS A 157 -8.05 -5.19 -29.28
N SER A 158 -8.80 -4.95 -30.36
CA SER A 158 -9.73 -5.93 -30.93
C SER A 158 -9.10 -6.84 -31.98
N ASN A 159 -7.86 -6.58 -32.41
CA ASN A 159 -7.14 -7.50 -33.30
C ASN A 159 -6.58 -8.67 -32.51
N THR A 160 -7.08 -9.87 -32.79
CA THR A 160 -6.58 -11.14 -32.24
C THR A 160 -5.14 -11.47 -32.68
N SER A 161 -4.61 -10.75 -33.66
CA SER A 161 -3.26 -10.93 -34.20
C SER A 161 -2.15 -10.36 -33.31
N LEU A 162 -2.47 -9.46 -32.37
CA LEU A 162 -1.49 -8.85 -31.46
C LEU A 162 -1.64 -9.41 -30.05
N ALA A 163 -0.53 -9.91 -29.49
CA ALA A 163 -0.51 -10.35 -28.10
C ALA A 163 -0.78 -9.17 -27.17
N ARG A 164 -1.69 -9.33 -26.19
CA ARG A 164 -2.06 -8.27 -25.23
C ARG A 164 -0.87 -7.73 -24.43
N SER A 165 0.17 -8.54 -24.22
CA SER A 165 1.41 -8.13 -23.57
C SER A 165 2.20 -7.07 -24.35
N LEU A 166 2.03 -7.01 -25.68
CA LEU A 166 2.70 -6.06 -26.57
C LEU A 166 1.91 -4.75 -26.73
N MET A 167 0.67 -4.66 -26.22
CA MET A 167 -0.14 -3.45 -26.35
C MET A 167 0.53 -2.18 -25.79
N PRO A 168 1.18 -2.21 -24.61
CA PRO A 168 1.86 -1.02 -24.08
C PRO A 168 3.06 -0.60 -24.94
N THR A 169 3.80 -1.55 -25.52
CA THR A 169 4.96 -1.26 -26.37
C THR A 169 4.53 -0.74 -27.73
N VAL A 170 3.49 -1.33 -28.34
CA VAL A 170 2.89 -0.84 -29.59
C VAL A 170 2.32 0.57 -29.41
N HIS A 171 1.63 0.84 -28.30
CA HIS A 171 1.14 2.19 -28.01
C HIS A 171 2.27 3.21 -27.87
N LYS A 172 3.36 2.85 -27.16
CA LYS A 172 4.57 3.69 -27.07
C LYS A 172 5.20 3.96 -28.43
N LEU A 173 5.31 2.92 -29.26
CA LEU A 173 5.86 3.01 -30.62
C LEU A 173 5.00 3.91 -31.52
N LYS A 174 3.67 3.76 -31.48
CA LYS A 174 2.75 4.59 -32.24
C LYS A 174 2.85 6.05 -31.84
N TRP A 175 2.93 6.32 -30.53
CA TRP A 175 3.16 7.67 -30.01
C TRP A 175 4.51 8.24 -30.42
N SER A 176 5.58 7.44 -30.42
CA SER A 176 6.88 7.92 -30.90
C SER A 176 6.84 8.22 -32.39
N ILE A 177 6.24 7.35 -33.21
CA ILE A 177 6.09 7.57 -34.67
C ILE A 177 5.25 8.82 -34.95
N GLN A 178 4.13 9.02 -34.24
CA GLN A 178 3.30 10.21 -34.39
C GLN A 178 4.06 11.48 -34.01
N ARG A 179 4.83 11.43 -32.92
CA ARG A 179 5.69 12.54 -32.49
C ARG A 179 6.76 12.85 -33.54
N ASP A 180 7.39 11.82 -34.12
CA ASP A 180 8.42 11.98 -35.15
C ASP A 180 7.84 12.55 -36.45
N ASN A 181 6.66 12.08 -36.85
CA ASN A 181 5.96 12.61 -38.02
C ASN A 181 5.56 14.08 -37.82
N LEU A 182 5.08 14.45 -36.63
CA LEU A 182 4.83 15.84 -36.28
C LEU A 182 6.12 16.67 -36.31
N ALA A 183 7.22 16.16 -35.76
CA ALA A 183 8.51 16.83 -35.82
C ALA A 183 8.99 17.03 -37.27
N LYS A 184 8.79 16.05 -38.16
CA LYS A 184 9.09 16.16 -39.60
C LYS A 184 8.22 17.21 -40.29
N LEU A 185 6.91 17.23 -40.04
CA LEU A 185 5.99 18.23 -40.61
C LEU A 185 6.32 19.65 -40.13
N VAL A 186 6.64 19.79 -38.84
CA VAL A 186 7.05 21.06 -38.24
C VAL A 186 8.36 21.53 -38.88
N LYS A 187 9.38 20.66 -38.97
CA LYS A 187 10.63 20.95 -39.67
C LYS A 187 10.39 21.35 -41.13
N ALA A 188 9.65 20.55 -41.91
CA ALA A 188 9.35 20.84 -43.32
C ALA A 188 8.62 22.18 -43.49
N ARG A 189 7.69 22.52 -42.59
CA ARG A 189 6.99 23.81 -42.58
C ARG A 189 7.92 24.97 -42.24
N PHE A 190 8.92 24.76 -41.38
CA PHE A 190 9.95 25.75 -41.08
C PHE A 190 10.96 25.93 -42.21
N TYR A 191 11.35 24.86 -42.90
CA TYR A 191 12.22 24.93 -44.09
C TYR A 191 11.49 25.57 -45.29
N ASN A 192 10.20 25.31 -45.49
CA ASN A 192 9.42 25.94 -46.56
C ASN A 192 9.01 27.39 -46.25
N LYS A 193 9.09 27.82 -44.98
CA LYS A 193 9.00 29.24 -44.55
C LYS A 193 10.39 29.84 -44.26
N ALA A 194 11.48 29.19 -44.67
CA ALA A 194 12.85 29.60 -44.39
C ALA A 194 13.32 30.79 -45.23
N GLY A 195 12.58 31.90 -45.16
CA GLY A 195 13.19 33.22 -45.27
C GLY A 195 13.75 33.70 -43.93
N LEU A 196 13.13 33.33 -42.78
CA LEU A 196 13.43 33.97 -41.49
C LEU A 196 13.86 33.06 -40.33
N PHE A 197 13.37 31.82 -40.24
CA PHE A 197 13.64 30.94 -39.07
C PHE A 197 14.68 29.84 -39.30
N GLY A 198 14.98 29.50 -40.56
CA GLY A 198 16.02 28.51 -40.89
C GLY A 198 17.42 28.95 -40.43
N SER A 199 17.72 30.25 -40.58
CA SER A 199 18.98 30.87 -40.13
C SER A 199 19.20 30.78 -38.62
N TRP A 200 18.15 30.68 -37.80
CA TRP A 200 18.29 30.66 -36.34
C TRP A 200 18.65 29.27 -35.83
N VAL A 201 18.05 28.22 -36.42
CA VAL A 201 18.34 26.83 -36.05
C VAL A 201 19.74 26.39 -36.50
N GLU A 202 20.19 26.88 -37.67
CA GLU A 202 21.51 26.51 -38.20
C GLU A 202 22.68 27.22 -37.51
N LYS A 203 22.47 28.44 -36.98
CA LYS A 203 23.54 29.21 -36.35
C LYS A 203 23.68 28.98 -34.84
N ASP A 204 22.58 28.75 -34.10
CA ASP A 204 22.61 28.61 -32.63
C ASP A 204 22.07 27.25 -32.11
N GLY A 205 21.50 26.39 -32.95
CA GLY A 205 20.74 25.20 -32.51
C GLY A 205 21.56 23.96 -32.13
N ARG A 206 22.90 24.00 -32.22
CA ARG A 206 23.80 22.90 -31.82
C ARG A 206 24.63 23.19 -30.57
N GLY A 207 24.36 24.30 -29.88
CA GLY A 207 24.86 24.50 -28.52
C GLY A 207 23.96 23.77 -27.53
N VAL A 208 24.55 23.07 -26.56
CA VAL A 208 23.84 22.70 -25.33
C VAL A 208 23.50 24.00 -24.62
N VAL A 209 22.38 24.61 -24.99
CA VAL A 209 21.87 25.82 -24.34
C VAL A 209 21.32 25.37 -22.99
N LYS A 210 21.94 25.88 -21.93
CA LYS A 210 21.47 25.75 -20.54
C LYS A 210 19.98 26.14 -20.52
N GLU A 211 19.12 25.24 -20.04
CA GLU A 211 17.67 25.42 -20.04
C GLU A 211 17.23 26.59 -19.14
N ASP A 212 17.27 27.82 -19.64
CA ASP A 212 16.56 28.93 -19.01
C ASP A 212 15.12 29.02 -19.55
N GLU A 213 14.17 29.40 -18.70
CA GLU A 213 12.72 29.47 -18.98
C GLU A 213 12.36 30.20 -20.28
N LYS A 214 13.18 31.17 -20.70
CA LYS A 214 13.00 31.90 -21.96
C LYS A 214 13.12 31.01 -23.21
N VAL A 215 13.88 29.92 -23.14
CA VAL A 215 14.05 28.97 -24.26
C VAL A 215 12.85 28.04 -24.37
N ARG A 216 12.24 27.64 -23.24
CA ARG A 216 10.99 26.84 -23.23
C ARG A 216 9.83 27.56 -23.92
N LEU A 217 9.77 28.88 -23.81
CA LEU A 217 8.69 29.71 -24.37
C LEU A 217 8.83 29.98 -25.89
N ALA A 218 10.03 29.80 -26.46
CA ALA A 218 10.29 30.01 -27.88
C ALA A 218 9.71 28.90 -28.79
N ILE A 219 9.37 27.74 -28.23
CA ILE A 219 8.99 26.53 -28.99
C ILE A 219 7.50 26.53 -29.38
N CYS A 220 6.64 27.35 -28.76
CA CYS A 220 5.20 27.38 -29.06
C CYS A 220 4.81 28.58 -29.98
N PRO A 221 4.35 28.33 -31.22
CA PRO A 221 3.90 29.39 -32.11
C PRO A 221 2.59 30.00 -31.58
N GLY A 222 2.70 31.20 -30.99
CA GLY A 222 1.55 31.95 -30.45
C GLY A 222 1.85 32.60 -29.10
N ILE A 223 2.76 32.02 -28.30
CA ILE A 223 3.11 32.54 -26.97
C ILE A 223 3.91 33.84 -27.09
N ARG A 224 4.75 33.98 -28.12
CA ARG A 224 5.54 35.21 -28.37
C ARG A 224 4.68 36.47 -28.51
N LYS A 225 3.47 36.37 -29.07
CA LYS A 225 2.53 37.50 -29.17
C LYS A 225 1.93 37.88 -27.82
N ARG A 226 1.61 36.90 -26.97
CA ARG A 226 1.12 37.16 -25.60
C ARG A 226 2.23 37.74 -24.72
N VAL A 227 3.43 37.16 -24.76
CA VAL A 227 4.57 37.62 -23.96
C VAL A 227 4.97 39.04 -24.38
N GLY A 228 5.08 39.32 -25.68
CA GLY A 228 5.38 40.68 -26.15
C GLY A 228 4.32 41.71 -25.76
N PHE A 229 3.04 41.31 -25.63
CA PHE A 229 2.00 42.18 -25.10
C PHE A 229 2.21 42.52 -23.62
N PHE A 230 2.58 41.55 -22.78
CA PHE A 230 2.84 41.77 -21.36
C PHE A 230 4.17 42.50 -21.11
N GLU A 231 5.23 42.19 -21.87
CA GLU A 231 6.50 42.93 -21.80
C GLU A 231 6.36 44.39 -22.27
N ALA A 232 5.49 44.65 -23.27
CA ALA A 232 5.17 46.01 -23.71
C ALA A 232 4.35 46.79 -22.67
N LEU A 233 3.51 46.12 -21.87
CA LEU A 233 2.82 46.73 -20.74
C LEU A 233 3.81 47.12 -19.62
N GLU A 234 4.78 46.25 -19.32
CA GLU A 234 5.80 46.51 -18.30
C GLU A 234 6.72 47.68 -18.69
N THR A 235 7.13 47.77 -19.96
CA THR A 235 7.96 48.88 -20.46
C THR A 235 7.20 50.21 -20.53
N ARG A 236 5.90 50.19 -20.84
CA ARG A 236 5.05 51.39 -20.75
C ARG A 236 4.86 51.86 -19.31
N HIS A 237 4.76 50.94 -18.36
CA HIS A 237 4.72 51.30 -16.95
C HIS A 237 6.07 51.92 -16.53
N ARG A 238 7.20 51.33 -16.90
CA ARG A 238 8.52 51.88 -16.53
C ARG A 238 8.77 53.29 -17.12
N THR A 239 8.38 53.53 -18.37
CA THR A 239 8.57 54.83 -19.05
C THR A 239 7.57 55.91 -18.64
N ALA A 240 6.38 55.54 -18.16
CA ALA A 240 5.44 56.47 -17.53
C ALA A 240 5.98 56.95 -16.16
N TRP A 241 6.58 56.05 -15.38
CA TRP A 241 7.09 56.35 -14.04
C TRP A 241 8.42 57.12 -14.05
N GLU A 242 9.25 56.97 -15.08
CA GLU A 242 10.49 57.73 -15.25
C GLU A 242 10.24 59.21 -15.63
N LYS A 243 9.06 59.52 -16.17
CA LYS A 243 8.59 60.90 -16.40
C LYS A 243 8.01 61.57 -15.15
N ASP A 244 7.58 60.78 -14.16
CA ASP A 244 6.92 61.26 -12.93
C ASP A 244 7.85 61.30 -11.69
N GLY A 245 9.16 61.09 -11.85
CA GLY A 245 10.15 61.38 -10.80
C GLY A 245 10.07 60.51 -9.54
N GLY A 246 9.68 59.24 -9.64
CA GLY A 246 9.54 58.33 -8.49
C GLY A 246 10.86 57.68 -8.06
N SER A 247 11.37 58.03 -6.88
CA SER A 247 12.49 57.36 -6.19
C SER A 247 12.11 55.95 -5.71
N TYR A 248 12.93 54.95 -6.04
CA TYR A 248 12.74 53.55 -5.64
C TYR A 248 13.24 53.30 -4.20
N VAL A 249 12.38 52.75 -3.33
CA VAL A 249 12.81 52.08 -2.09
C VAL A 249 12.53 50.58 -2.29
N PRO A 250 13.55 49.70 -2.30
CA PRO A 250 13.33 48.29 -2.48
C PRO A 250 12.77 47.68 -1.19
N LEU A 251 11.53 47.18 -1.24
CA LEU A 251 11.02 46.26 -0.22
C LEU A 251 11.58 44.87 -0.51
N ILE A 252 12.61 44.51 0.25
CA ILE A 252 13.04 43.13 0.46
C ILE A 252 12.02 42.48 1.39
N SER A 253 11.38 41.40 0.93
CA SER A 253 10.92 40.26 1.73
C SER A 253 10.64 39.09 0.80
#